data_AF-A0A497XM88-F1
#
_entry.id   AF-A0A497XM88-F1
#
_cell.length_a   1.000
_cell.length_b   1.000
_cell.length_c   1.000
_cell.angle_alpha   90.00
_cell.angle_beta   90.00
_cell.angle_gamma   90.00
#
_symmetry.space_group_name_H-M   'P 1'
#
loop_
_entity.id
_entity.type
_entity.pdbx_description
1 polymer ?
#
loop_
_entity_poly.entity_id
_entity_poly.type
_entity_poly.pdbx_seq_one_letter_code
_entity_poly.pdbx_strand_id
1 'polypeptide(L)'
;MARIVLFNKPCGVLTQFTDSGGRPTLKDYIDVPGVYAAGRLDADSEGLVVLTDDGLQQERISDPRHKLDKVYWAQVEGIPDETALAGLRSGIDLGDFVTRPCRARQIAEPPGLWPRVPPIRVRAAIPTSWLEIGIAEGKNRQIRRMTAKVGFPTLRLVRWAVGEWTLAGLAPGQWRLLAATNRVNPMVGGRVNRLG
;
A
#
# COMPACT_ATOMS: atom_id res chain seq x y z
N MET A 1 -16.56 8.46 -19.58
CA MET A 1 -15.29 8.83 -18.93
C MET A 1 -15.14 7.95 -17.71
N ALA A 2 -13.99 7.31 -17.52
CA ALA A 2 -13.78 6.47 -16.35
C ALA A 2 -13.68 7.32 -15.09
N ARG A 3 -14.32 6.87 -14.02
CA ARG A 3 -14.23 7.49 -12.69
C ARG A 3 -13.07 6.84 -11.94
N ILE A 4 -12.26 7.66 -11.27
CA ILE A 4 -11.26 7.20 -10.31
C ILE A 4 -11.63 7.75 -8.94
N VAL A 5 -11.83 6.85 -7.98
CA VAL A 5 -12.02 7.20 -6.58
C VAL A 5 -10.78 6.79 -5.82
N LEU A 6 -10.20 7.72 -5.07
CA LEU A 6 -9.13 7.44 -4.11
C LEU A 6 -9.74 7.35 -2.73
N PHE A 7 -9.48 6.25 -2.01
CA PHE A 7 -10.00 6.02 -0.67
C PHE A 7 -8.87 5.74 0.31
N ASN A 8 -8.85 6.44 1.45
CA ASN A 8 -7.97 6.10 2.56
C ASN A 8 -8.66 5.05 3.45
N LYS A 9 -8.41 3.77 3.16
CA LYS A 9 -9.07 2.65 3.85
C LYS A 9 -8.61 2.55 5.31
N PRO A 10 -9.52 2.62 6.30
CA PRO A 10 -9.18 2.34 7.69
C PRO A 10 -8.78 0.87 7.94
N CYS A 11 -8.10 0.62 9.05
CA CYS A 11 -7.83 -0.72 9.54
C CYS A 11 -9.15 -1.43 9.89
N GLY A 12 -9.22 -2.75 9.66
CA GLY A 12 -10.41 -3.56 9.92
C GLY A 12 -11.44 -3.57 8.79
N VAL A 13 -11.38 -2.60 7.87
CA VAL A 13 -12.30 -2.50 6.73
C VAL A 13 -11.87 -3.45 5.61
N LEU A 14 -12.82 -4.21 5.05
CA LEU A 14 -12.59 -5.11 3.93
C LEU A 14 -12.59 -4.34 2.60
N THR A 15 -11.65 -4.68 1.71
CA THR A 15 -11.57 -4.11 0.36
C THR A 15 -12.54 -4.82 -0.59
N GLN A 16 -13.84 -4.68 -0.33
CA GLN A 16 -14.95 -5.17 -1.15
C GLN A 16 -16.24 -4.40 -0.79
N PHE A 17 -17.25 -4.39 -1.66
CA PHE A 17 -18.56 -3.80 -1.35
C PHE A 17 -19.53 -4.81 -0.74
N THR A 18 -19.46 -6.07 -1.17
CA THR A 18 -20.35 -7.14 -0.70
C THR A 18 -20.15 -7.40 0.80
N ASP A 19 -21.27 -7.51 1.51
CA ASP A 19 -21.29 -7.85 2.94
C ASP A 19 -20.63 -9.21 3.19
N SER A 20 -19.92 -9.33 4.29
CA SER A 20 -19.27 -10.57 4.69
C SER A 20 -19.25 -10.72 6.21
N GLY A 21 -20.43 -10.86 6.80
CA GLY A 21 -20.56 -11.36 8.17
C GLY A 21 -20.11 -10.36 9.24
N GLY A 22 -20.58 -9.11 9.14
CA GLY A 22 -20.48 -8.12 10.23
C GLY A 22 -19.17 -7.34 10.30
N ARG A 23 -18.26 -7.48 9.32
CA ARG A 23 -17.10 -6.60 9.20
C ARG A 23 -17.43 -5.39 8.33
N PRO A 24 -16.92 -4.18 8.64
CA PRO A 24 -17.06 -3.02 7.78
C PRO A 24 -16.47 -3.27 6.39
N THR A 25 -17.12 -2.78 5.35
CA THR A 25 -16.72 -2.92 3.95
C THR A 25 -16.63 -1.54 3.28
N LEU A 26 -16.31 -1.51 1.98
CA LEU A 26 -16.25 -0.26 1.22
C LEU A 26 -17.61 0.47 1.17
N LYS A 27 -18.72 -0.27 1.27
CA LYS A 27 -20.09 0.29 1.22
C LYS A 27 -20.37 1.26 2.37
N ASP A 28 -19.69 1.10 3.50
CA ASP A 28 -19.91 1.90 4.69
C ASP A 28 -19.24 3.29 4.60
N TYR A 29 -18.39 3.49 3.58
CA TYR A 29 -17.61 4.72 3.41
C TYR A 29 -17.81 5.38 2.04
N ILE A 30 -18.11 4.60 1.00
CA ILE A 30 -18.15 5.07 -0.39
C ILE A 30 -19.58 4.94 -0.90
N ASP A 31 -20.18 6.08 -1.22
CA ASP A 31 -21.54 6.22 -1.79
C ASP A 31 -21.53 6.29 -3.33
N VAL A 32 -20.37 6.15 -3.96
CA VAL A 32 -20.22 6.20 -5.42
C VAL A 32 -20.69 4.89 -6.05
N PRO A 33 -21.76 4.89 -6.88
CA PRO A 33 -22.29 3.65 -7.44
C PRO A 33 -21.44 3.13 -8.61
N GLY A 34 -21.34 1.80 -8.69
CA GLY A 34 -20.74 1.08 -9.82
C GLY A 34 -19.21 1.05 -9.84
N VAL A 35 -18.53 1.55 -8.81
CA VAL A 35 -17.08 1.44 -8.69
C VAL A 35 -16.68 0.16 -7.96
N TYR A 36 -15.48 -0.34 -8.24
CA TYR A 36 -14.88 -1.49 -7.58
C TYR A 36 -13.38 -1.29 -7.41
N ALA A 37 -12.79 -2.01 -6.47
CA ALA A 37 -11.40 -1.83 -6.09
C ALA A 37 -10.44 -2.25 -7.22
N ALA A 38 -9.56 -1.34 -7.61
CA ALA A 38 -8.45 -1.56 -8.51
C ALA A 38 -7.21 -2.04 -7.74
N GLY A 39 -7.28 -3.29 -7.30
CA GLY A 39 -6.29 -3.92 -6.44
C GLY A 39 -6.73 -3.92 -4.98
N ARG A 40 -6.56 -5.06 -4.31
CA ARG A 40 -7.01 -5.25 -2.93
C ARG A 40 -5.97 -4.72 -1.94
N LEU A 41 -6.46 -4.43 -0.74
CA LEU A 41 -5.65 -4.18 0.45
C LEU A 41 -6.20 -5.05 1.58
N ASP A 42 -5.31 -5.67 2.37
CA ASP A 42 -5.72 -6.55 3.45
C ASP A 42 -6.52 -5.79 4.51
N ALA A 43 -7.41 -6.50 5.21
CA ALA A 43 -8.27 -5.92 6.25
C ALA A 43 -7.45 -5.21 7.33
N ASP A 44 -6.35 -5.83 7.77
CA ASP A 44 -5.45 -5.34 8.82
C ASP A 44 -4.45 -4.27 8.34
N SER A 45 -4.54 -3.86 7.07
CA SER A 45 -3.72 -2.81 6.47
C SER A 45 -4.54 -1.56 6.20
N GLU A 46 -3.88 -0.41 6.08
CA GLU A 46 -4.49 0.91 5.99
C GLU A 46 -4.03 1.64 4.71
N GLY A 47 -4.73 2.71 4.35
CA GLY A 47 -4.26 3.63 3.32
C GLY A 47 -4.90 3.41 1.95
N LEU A 48 -4.18 3.81 0.91
CA LEU A 48 -4.75 4.08 -0.40
C LEU A 48 -5.32 2.83 -1.05
N VAL A 49 -6.61 2.89 -1.37
CA VAL A 49 -7.30 2.00 -2.29
C VAL A 49 -7.78 2.86 -3.46
N VAL A 50 -7.42 2.46 -4.67
CA VAL A 50 -7.94 3.05 -5.90
C VAL A 50 -9.17 2.26 -6.29
N LEU A 51 -10.26 2.94 -6.64
CA LEU A 51 -11.47 2.33 -7.19
C LEU A 51 -11.79 2.95 -8.55
N THR A 52 -12.42 2.16 -9.42
CA THR A 52 -12.85 2.60 -10.74
C THR A 52 -14.12 1.87 -11.17
N ASP A 53 -14.83 2.43 -12.14
CA ASP A 53 -15.95 1.80 -12.83
C ASP A 53 -15.56 1.20 -14.21
N ASP A 54 -14.27 1.25 -14.58
CA ASP A 54 -13.76 0.81 -15.88
C ASP A 54 -12.88 -0.46 -15.75
N GLY A 55 -13.29 -1.53 -16.44
CA GLY A 55 -12.64 -2.85 -16.45
C GLY A 55 -11.18 -2.78 -16.86
N LEU A 56 -10.90 -2.04 -17.92
CA LEU A 56 -9.56 -1.91 -18.48
C LEU A 56 -8.65 -1.12 -17.57
N GLN A 57 -9.18 -0.09 -16.89
CA GLN A 57 -8.40 0.64 -15.89
C GLN A 57 -8.11 -0.22 -14.67
N GLN A 58 -9.08 -0.99 -14.21
CA GLN A 58 -8.87 -1.88 -13.09
C GLN A 58 -7.79 -2.92 -13.37
N GLU A 59 -7.82 -3.56 -14.54
CA GLU A 59 -6.80 -4.53 -14.94
C GLU A 59 -5.43 -3.85 -14.97
N ARG A 60 -5.30 -2.70 -15.62
CA ARG A 60 -4.03 -1.95 -15.69
C ARG A 60 -3.46 -1.55 -14.33
N ILE A 61 -4.31 -1.19 -13.38
CA ILE A 61 -3.87 -0.76 -12.04
C ILE A 61 -3.49 -1.97 -11.17
N SER A 62 -4.25 -3.06 -11.29
CA SER A 62 -4.14 -4.22 -10.40
C SER A 62 -3.24 -5.33 -10.93
N ASP A 63 -3.01 -5.41 -12.25
CA ASP A 63 -2.22 -6.47 -12.87
C ASP A 63 -0.75 -6.37 -12.44
N PRO A 64 -0.19 -7.45 -11.84
CA PRO A 64 1.23 -7.55 -11.51
C PRO A 64 2.21 -7.29 -12.67
N ARG A 65 1.76 -7.39 -13.92
CA ARG A 65 2.53 -7.13 -15.14
C ARG A 65 2.62 -5.65 -15.50
N HIS A 66 1.63 -4.85 -15.10
CA HIS A 66 1.55 -3.42 -15.40
C HIS A 66 2.39 -2.54 -14.45
N LYS A 67 2.98 -3.15 -13.40
CA LYS A 67 4.08 -2.58 -12.58
C LYS A 67 3.81 -1.20 -11.99
N LEU A 68 2.56 -0.85 -11.67
CA LEU A 68 2.35 0.37 -10.88
C LEU A 68 3.05 0.20 -9.53
N ASP A 69 4.02 1.08 -9.31
CA ASP A 69 4.75 1.16 -8.06
C ASP A 69 3.77 1.46 -6.92
N LYS A 70 3.90 0.68 -5.85
CA LYS A 70 3.16 0.89 -4.61
C LYS A 70 4.17 1.24 -3.54
N VAL A 71 3.91 2.35 -2.86
CA VAL A 71 4.74 2.79 -1.73
C VAL A 71 4.00 2.51 -0.44
N TYR A 72 4.65 1.81 0.46
CA TYR A 72 4.15 1.47 1.77
C TYR A 72 4.99 2.11 2.86
N TRP A 73 4.35 2.59 3.91
CA TRP A 73 4.98 2.87 5.19
C TRP A 73 4.66 1.71 6.13
N ALA A 74 5.72 1.04 6.59
CA ALA A 74 5.63 -0.09 7.49
C ALA A 74 6.25 0.28 8.83
N GLN A 75 5.46 0.23 9.90
CA GLN A 75 5.98 0.25 11.26
C GLN A 75 6.35 -1.18 11.64
N VAL A 76 7.59 -1.38 12.08
CA VAL A 76 8.13 -2.71 12.41
C VAL A 76 8.60 -2.74 13.87
N GLU A 77 8.61 -3.94 14.48
CA GLU A 77 9.36 -4.17 15.71
C GLU A 77 10.86 -4.04 15.43
N GLY A 78 11.62 -3.48 16.37
CA GLY A 78 13.07 -3.29 16.26
C GLY A 78 13.49 -2.13 15.36
N ILE A 79 14.79 -2.05 15.14
CA ILE A 79 15.44 -1.07 14.27
C ILE A 79 16.24 -1.87 13.23
N PRO A 80 15.72 -2.04 12.00
CA PRO A 80 16.44 -2.71 10.92
C PRO A 80 17.77 -2.02 10.63
N ASP A 81 18.83 -2.82 10.57
CA ASP A 81 20.14 -2.36 10.14
C ASP A 81 20.28 -2.40 8.60
N GLU A 82 21.42 -1.96 8.10
CA GLU A 82 21.69 -1.92 6.66
C GLU A 82 21.72 -3.32 6.03
N THR A 83 22.11 -4.35 6.79
CA THR A 83 22.09 -5.75 6.32
C THR A 83 20.65 -6.21 6.08
N ALA A 84 19.73 -5.93 7.00
CA ALA A 84 18.32 -6.22 6.83
C ALA A 84 17.69 -5.44 5.66
N LEU A 85 18.02 -4.14 5.54
CA LEU A 85 17.56 -3.30 4.42
C LEU A 85 18.12 -3.78 3.07
N ALA A 86 19.38 -4.21 3.02
CA ALA A 86 19.98 -4.81 1.83
C ALA A 86 19.25 -6.11 1.44
N GLY A 87 18.94 -6.98 2.42
CA GLY A 87 18.16 -8.19 2.19
C GLY A 87 16.76 -7.92 1.64
N LEU A 88 16.08 -6.86 2.10
CA LEU A 88 14.80 -6.43 1.51
C LEU A 88 14.97 -5.98 0.05
N ARG A 89 16.00 -5.17 -0.23
CA ARG A 89 16.24 -4.60 -1.56
C ARG A 89 16.65 -5.64 -2.60
N SER A 90 17.39 -6.68 -2.23
CA SER A 90 17.86 -7.73 -3.15
C SER A 90 16.76 -8.68 -3.63
N GLY A 91 15.64 -8.73 -2.90
CA GLY A 91 14.62 -9.75 -3.07
C GLY A 91 14.82 -10.91 -2.07
N ILE A 92 13.70 -11.51 -1.67
CA ILE A 92 13.62 -12.48 -0.58
C ILE A 92 12.86 -13.70 -1.07
N ASP A 93 13.39 -14.89 -0.78
CA ASP A 93 12.64 -16.13 -0.91
C ASP A 93 11.64 -16.29 0.25
N LEU A 94 10.35 -16.22 -0.08
CA LEU A 94 9.24 -16.37 0.85
C LEU A 94 8.68 -17.81 0.91
N GLY A 95 9.27 -18.74 0.16
CA GLY A 95 8.93 -20.17 0.08
C GLY A 95 8.05 -20.52 -1.12
N ASP A 96 6.98 -19.75 -1.35
CA ASP A 96 6.07 -19.91 -2.49
C ASP A 96 6.50 -19.08 -3.72
N PHE A 97 7.25 -18.01 -3.51
CA PHE A 97 7.88 -17.22 -4.56
C PHE A 97 9.07 -16.42 -4.02
N VAL A 98 9.95 -16.00 -4.94
CA VAL A 98 11.01 -15.04 -4.67
C VAL A 98 10.54 -13.64 -5.06
N THR A 99 10.61 -12.69 -4.13
CA THR A 99 10.21 -11.30 -4.41
C THR A 99 11.17 -10.67 -5.41
N ARG A 100 10.67 -9.75 -6.22
CA ARG A 100 11.53 -8.90 -7.03
C ARG A 100 12.36 -7.96 -6.14
N PRO A 101 13.49 -7.45 -6.65
CA PRO A 101 14.18 -6.34 -6.01
C PRO A 101 13.23 -5.17 -5.77
N CYS A 102 13.40 -4.49 -4.64
CA CYS A 102 12.53 -3.41 -4.21
C CYS A 102 13.31 -2.22 -3.68
N ARG A 103 12.62 -1.10 -3.45
CA ARG A 103 13.16 0.02 -2.67
C ARG A 103 12.79 -0.20 -1.21
N ALA A 104 13.76 -0.11 -0.30
CA ALA A 104 13.51 -0.13 1.13
C ALA A 104 14.49 0.83 1.82
N ARG A 105 13.97 1.69 2.69
CA ARG A 105 14.78 2.61 3.51
C ARG A 105 14.10 2.85 4.84
N GLN A 106 14.89 3.13 5.87
CA GLN A 106 14.36 3.65 7.12
C GLN A 106 13.90 5.10 6.95
N ILE A 107 12.81 5.46 7.63
CA ILE A 107 12.26 6.82 7.66
C ILE A 107 11.94 7.21 9.10
N ALA A 108 11.83 8.51 9.36
CA ALA A 108 11.15 8.99 10.56
C ALA A 108 9.66 8.61 10.48
N GLU A 109 8.97 8.63 11.63
CA GLU A 109 7.52 8.50 11.64
C GLU A 109 6.90 9.56 10.70
N PRO A 110 6.07 9.15 9.71
CA PRO A 110 5.52 10.10 8.75
C PRO A 110 4.70 11.18 9.48
N PRO A 111 4.93 12.46 9.18
CA PRO A 111 4.17 13.54 9.81
C PRO A 111 2.69 13.46 9.41
N GLY A 112 1.80 13.76 10.36
CA GLY A 112 0.35 13.75 10.12
C GLY A 112 -0.27 12.36 10.02
N LEU A 113 0.46 11.31 10.46
CA LEU A 113 -0.09 9.97 10.56
C LEU A 113 -1.23 9.95 11.60
N TRP A 114 -2.38 9.38 11.23
CA TRP A 114 -3.52 9.27 12.12
C TRP A 114 -3.34 8.15 13.15
N PRO A 115 -4.02 8.21 14.31
CA PRO A 115 -4.11 7.09 15.24
C PRO A 115 -4.76 5.88 14.59
N ARG A 116 -4.21 4.68 14.80
CA ARG A 116 -4.82 3.44 14.34
C ARG A 116 -5.87 2.95 15.33
N VAL A 117 -7.01 2.45 14.83
CA VAL A 117 -8.03 1.77 15.63
C VAL A 117 -8.23 0.33 15.09
N PRO A 118 -8.08 -0.72 15.92
CA PRO A 118 -7.48 -0.68 17.25
C PRO A 118 -5.98 -0.29 17.17
N PRO A 119 -5.38 0.20 18.27
CA PRO A 119 -3.95 0.52 18.29
C PRO A 119 -3.09 -0.71 17.99
N ILE A 120 -1.85 -0.47 17.56
CA ILE A 120 -0.86 -1.54 17.43
C ILE A 120 -0.60 -2.18 18.80
N ARG A 121 -0.21 -3.46 18.79
CA ARG A 121 0.32 -4.09 20.00
C ARG A 121 1.75 -3.61 20.22
N VAL A 122 1.96 -2.81 21.26
CA VAL A 122 3.29 -2.33 21.67
C VAL A 122 3.86 -3.24 22.74
N ARG A 123 5.17 -3.50 22.69
CA ARG A 123 5.93 -4.15 23.75
C ARG A 123 6.92 -3.13 24.30
N ALA A 124 6.77 -2.72 25.56
CA ALA A 124 7.54 -1.60 26.13
C ALA A 124 9.07 -1.78 26.03
N ALA A 125 9.56 -3.02 26.06
CA ALA A 125 10.98 -3.33 25.97
C ALA A 125 11.53 -3.39 24.53
N ILE A 126 10.68 -3.28 23.50
CA ILE A 126 11.09 -3.43 22.10
C ILE A 126 10.80 -2.10 21.37
N PRO A 127 11.83 -1.43 20.84
CA PRO A 127 11.61 -0.21 20.07
C PRO A 127 10.85 -0.52 18.78
N THR A 128 10.28 0.50 18.15
CA THR A 128 9.69 0.38 16.81
C THR A 128 10.34 1.38 15.88
N SER A 129 10.40 1.05 14.60
CA SER A 129 10.89 1.96 13.55
C SER A 129 9.96 1.95 12.34
N TRP A 130 10.14 2.94 11.47
CA TRP A 130 9.36 3.09 10.25
C TRP A 130 10.24 2.83 9.03
N LEU A 131 9.69 2.08 8.09
CA LEU A 131 10.28 1.81 6.79
C LEU A 131 9.39 2.35 5.68
N GLU A 132 9.99 2.91 4.65
CA GLU A 132 9.35 3.11 3.35
C GLU A 132 9.77 1.97 2.42
N ILE A 133 8.79 1.24 1.89
CA ILE A 133 9.01 0.11 0.98
C ILE A 133 8.23 0.32 -0.32
N GLY A 134 8.95 0.39 -1.43
CA GLY A 134 8.41 0.53 -2.78
C GLY A 134 8.49 -0.78 -3.56
N ILE A 135 7.34 -1.34 -3.96
CA ILE A 135 7.26 -2.57 -4.76
C ILE A 135 6.45 -2.36 -6.04
N ALA A 136 6.85 -3.03 -7.12
CA ALA A 136 6.13 -3.06 -8.41
C ALA A 136 5.30 -4.35 -8.59
N GLU A 137 5.05 -5.06 -7.49
CA GLU A 137 4.27 -6.29 -7.44
C GLU A 137 3.23 -6.23 -6.32
N GLY A 138 2.57 -7.35 -5.99
CA GLY A 138 1.46 -7.34 -5.04
C GLY A 138 0.99 -8.75 -4.69
N LYS A 139 1.89 -9.54 -4.10
CA LYS A 139 1.56 -10.89 -3.62
C LYS A 139 0.93 -10.85 -2.23
N ASN A 140 0.25 -11.93 -1.84
CA ASN A 140 -0.45 -12.01 -0.56
C ASN A 140 0.48 -11.70 0.61
N ARG A 141 0.10 -10.69 1.42
CA ARG A 141 0.83 -10.23 2.62
C ARG A 141 2.33 -9.95 2.42
N GLN A 142 2.74 -9.63 1.19
CA GLN A 142 4.14 -9.59 0.78
C GLN A 142 5.03 -8.75 1.72
N ILE A 143 4.69 -7.49 1.99
CA ILE A 143 5.50 -6.60 2.85
C ILE A 143 5.66 -7.18 4.27
N ARG A 144 4.58 -7.73 4.83
CA ARG A 144 4.61 -8.32 6.18
C ARG A 144 5.48 -9.56 6.24
N ARG A 145 5.44 -10.39 5.18
CA ARG A 145 6.27 -11.60 5.06
C ARG A 145 7.75 -11.24 4.87
N MET A 146 8.04 -10.26 4.01
CA MET A 146 9.39 -9.75 3.75
C MET A 146 10.04 -9.22 5.04
N THR A 147 9.37 -8.29 5.73
CA THR A 147 9.88 -7.68 6.97
C THR A 147 10.06 -8.70 8.10
N ALA A 148 9.13 -9.65 8.25
CA ALA A 148 9.30 -10.75 9.21
C ALA A 148 10.47 -11.67 8.86
N LYS A 149 10.70 -11.97 7.57
CA LYS A 149 11.79 -12.84 7.11
C LYS A 149 13.18 -12.25 7.39
N VAL A 150 13.31 -10.93 7.39
CA VAL A 150 14.55 -10.24 7.81
C VAL A 150 14.61 -9.94 9.31
N GLY A 151 13.66 -10.44 10.11
CA GLY A 151 13.70 -10.35 11.57
C GLY A 151 12.92 -9.19 12.20
N PHE A 152 12.20 -8.38 11.42
CA PHE A 152 11.52 -7.17 11.90
C PHE A 152 10.02 -7.19 11.54
N PRO A 153 9.18 -7.95 12.28
CA PRO A 153 7.77 -8.10 11.96
C PRO A 153 7.01 -6.76 11.87
N THR A 154 6.15 -6.64 10.85
CA THR A 154 5.30 -5.45 10.66
C THR A 154 4.15 -5.38 11.68
N LEU A 155 4.10 -4.29 12.43
CA LEU A 155 3.02 -3.92 13.37
C LEU A 155 1.88 -3.15 12.68
N ARG A 156 2.24 -2.20 11.81
CA ARG A 156 1.32 -1.33 11.07
C ARG A 156 1.76 -1.20 9.62
N LEU A 157 0.81 -1.21 8.69
CA LEU A 157 1.11 -1.10 7.26
C LEU A 157 0.14 -0.12 6.61
N VAL A 158 0.68 0.98 6.08
CA VAL A 158 -0.07 2.02 5.37
C VAL A 158 0.40 2.05 3.93
N ARG A 159 -0.49 1.79 2.96
CA ARG A 159 -0.17 2.04 1.55
C ARG A 159 -0.32 3.53 1.26
N TRP A 160 0.81 4.23 1.14
CA TRP A 160 0.83 5.66 0.91
C TRP A 160 0.48 6.02 -0.54
N ALA A 161 0.97 5.24 -1.51
CA ALA A 161 0.82 5.55 -2.93
C ALA A 161 0.61 4.32 -3.81
N VAL A 162 -0.06 4.54 -4.95
CA VAL A 162 -0.24 3.61 -6.06
C VAL A 162 -0.04 4.39 -7.35
N GLY A 163 1.05 4.13 -8.08
CA GLY A 163 1.43 4.91 -9.25
C GLY A 163 1.60 6.40 -8.90
N GLU A 164 0.87 7.26 -9.60
CA GLU A 164 0.86 8.71 -9.38
C GLU A 164 -0.03 9.15 -8.21
N TRP A 165 -0.92 8.28 -7.72
CA TRP A 165 -1.89 8.64 -6.69
C TRP A 165 -1.32 8.42 -5.30
N THR A 166 -1.59 9.38 -4.40
CA THR A 166 -1.14 9.38 -3.01
C THR A 166 -2.29 9.66 -2.05
N LEU A 167 -2.07 9.45 -0.76
CA LEU A 167 -2.99 9.85 0.32
C LEU A 167 -2.91 11.33 0.69
N ALA A 168 -2.14 12.15 -0.03
CA ALA A 168 -1.99 13.56 0.30
C ALA A 168 -3.37 14.25 0.37
N GLY A 169 -3.64 14.87 1.52
CA GLY A 169 -4.91 15.56 1.80
C GLY A 169 -6.13 14.65 2.01
N LEU A 170 -5.94 13.34 2.25
CA LEU A 170 -7.03 12.38 2.42
C LEU A 170 -6.97 11.70 3.79
N ALA A 171 -7.84 12.10 4.72
CA ALA A 171 -7.91 11.51 6.06
C ALA A 171 -8.52 10.09 6.04
N PRO A 172 -8.31 9.27 7.08
CA PRO A 172 -8.88 7.92 7.15
C PRO A 172 -10.39 7.91 6.97
N GLY A 173 -10.90 6.96 6.20
CA GLY A 173 -12.33 6.84 5.91
C GLY A 173 -12.83 7.86 4.89
N GLN A 174 -12.03 8.85 4.49
CA GLN A 174 -12.38 9.77 3.43
C GLN A 174 -12.02 9.21 2.06
N TRP A 175 -12.81 9.60 1.07
CA TRP A 175 -12.54 9.36 -0.34
C TRP A 175 -12.61 10.65 -1.13
N ARG A 176 -11.99 10.65 -2.32
CA ARG A 176 -12.04 11.74 -3.28
C ARG A 176 -12.23 11.18 -4.68
N LEU A 177 -13.22 11.70 -5.39
CA LEU A 177 -13.39 11.46 -6.83
C LEU A 177 -12.45 12.37 -7.60
N LEU A 178 -11.67 11.80 -8.51
CA LEU A 178 -10.86 12.57 -9.45
C LEU A 178 -11.74 12.99 -10.63
N ALA A 179 -11.59 14.24 -11.07
CA ALA A 179 -12.19 14.70 -12.32
C ALA A 179 -11.71 13.78 -13.47
N ALA A 180 -12.59 13.53 -14.44
CA ALA A 180 -12.36 12.58 -15.53
C ALA A 180 -10.96 12.72 -16.14
N THR A 181 -10.05 11.84 -15.76
CA THR A 181 -8.70 11.80 -16.31
C THR A 181 -8.77 11.09 -17.65
N ASN A 182 -8.31 11.75 -18.71
CA ASN A 182 -7.92 11.05 -19.93
C ASN A 182 -6.79 10.09 -19.55
N ARG A 183 -7.11 8.79 -19.43
CA ARG A 183 -6.22 7.61 -19.34
C ARG A 183 -4.88 7.84 -18.64
N VAL A 184 -4.63 7.16 -17.51
CA VAL A 184 -3.31 7.02 -16.87
C VAL A 184 -2.22 6.92 -17.94
N ASN A 185 -1.41 7.98 -18.07
CA ASN A 185 -0.36 8.04 -19.05
C ASN A 185 0.77 7.14 -18.53
N PRO A 186 1.23 6.10 -19.25
CA PRO A 186 2.37 5.33 -18.82
C PRO A 186 3.56 6.30 -18.77
N MET A 187 4.01 6.64 -17.56
CA MET A 187 5.28 7.34 -17.38
C MET A 187 6.36 6.47 -18.02
N VAL A 188 6.82 6.95 -19.18
CA VAL A 188 8.06 6.52 -19.83
C VAL A 188 9.14 6.48 -18.77
N GLY A 189 9.79 5.33 -18.63
CA GLY A 189 10.95 5.17 -17.75
C GLY A 189 11.99 6.24 -18.08
N GLY A 190 12.02 7.29 -17.26
CA GLY A 190 13.03 8.33 -17.30
C GLY A 190 14.36 7.68 -16.99
N ARG A 191 15.22 7.58 -18.00
CA ARG A 191 16.64 7.28 -17.84
C ARG A 191 17.19 8.26 -16.81
N VAL A 192 17.75 7.72 -15.73
CA VAL A 192 18.61 8.49 -14.84
C VAL A 192 19.77 8.99 -15.69
N ASN A 193 19.80 10.31 -15.92
CA ASN A 193 20.97 10.96 -16.49
C ASN A 193 22.15 10.74 -15.55
N ARG A 194 23.17 10.04 -16.05
CA ARG A 194 24.54 10.14 -15.56
C ARG A 194 24.99 11.59 -15.74
N LEU A 195 25.35 12.25 -14.66
CA LEU A 195 26.15 13.48 -14.68
C LEU A 195 27.12 13.41 -13.51
N GLY A 196 28.40 13.65 -13.82
CA GLY A 196 29.46 14.05 -12.90
C GLY A 196 30.12 12.91 -12.13
#